data_AF-A0A2C5ZAJ7-F1
#
_entry.id   AF-A0A2C5ZAJ7-F1
#
_cell.length_a   1.000
_cell.length_b   1.000
_cell.length_c   1.000
_cell.angle_alpha   90.00
_cell.angle_beta   90.00
_cell.angle_gamma   90.00
#
_symmetry.space_group_name_H-M   'P 1'
#
loop_
_entity.id
_entity.type
_entity.pdbx_description
1 polymer ?
#
loop_
_entity_poly.entity_id
_entity_poly.type
_entity_poly.pdbx_seq_one_letter_code
_entity_poly.pdbx_strand_id
1 'polypeptide(L)'
;MSTRVLTPGLRLAAWRKTRPVGAAALCASRHFSSTRALDLRVTAMFSETGHQRLDEQLTRIQDTIIMPAYLPAKQRKMVFNPRFASQLQKDPLSIEIDGIDYRFRALDRFKDVPNSKNALTDALNLMAEAGNFKNLPTLLSGYRKAGIVINPHQKSKITRRVVEDGNVSAIVECAIHTDKTGYTITRMEDLLRMLLSLNQRIVASGWSLEEATRAVKTRNNIMELLERPEHNCKHSLRSDYKLQLRMPVMLLMMFSKVSFIKAKKEAGQDVSTDMKEVQQDIVRLKTLWDFCMAKVWEVWDIPDYIELAPDRYFDVKQKKVLRRRLRARNMRPRLDKHYKACLNSTAFALFCEEEFGRVQVH
;
A
#
# COMPACT_ATOMS: atom_id res chain seq x y z
N MET A 1 -70.85 -32.59 -11.82
CA MET A 1 -69.82 -31.55 -11.63
C MET A 1 -68.49 -32.14 -12.09
N SER A 2 -68.05 -31.83 -13.32
CA SER A 2 -66.98 -30.84 -13.61
C SER A 2 -65.62 -31.37 -13.12
N THR A 3 -64.57 -31.66 -13.90
CA THR A 3 -64.11 -31.24 -15.25
C THR A 3 -62.93 -32.18 -15.58
N ARG A 4 -62.87 -32.85 -16.76
CA ARG A 4 -62.02 -32.53 -17.94
C ARG A 4 -60.62 -31.95 -17.58
N VAL A 5 -59.47 -32.39 -18.09
CA VAL A 5 -59.06 -32.47 -19.51
C VAL A 5 -57.80 -33.36 -19.71
N LEU A 6 -57.90 -34.27 -20.71
CA LEU A 6 -56.97 -34.75 -21.76
C LEU A 6 -55.43 -34.51 -21.69
N THR A 7 -54.66 -35.63 -21.60
CA THR A 7 -53.72 -36.27 -22.59
C THR A 7 -52.89 -35.42 -23.61
N PRO A 8 -51.95 -35.99 -24.40
CA PRO A 8 -50.71 -36.75 -24.12
C PRO A 8 -49.53 -36.38 -25.07
N GLY A 9 -48.38 -37.08 -24.99
CA GLY A 9 -47.42 -37.23 -26.11
C GLY A 9 -46.06 -36.54 -25.90
N LEU A 10 -44.99 -37.29 -25.65
CA LEU A 10 -44.10 -37.97 -26.60
C LEU A 10 -42.94 -37.09 -27.10
N ARG A 11 -41.74 -37.62 -26.82
CA ARG A 11 -40.55 -37.75 -27.69
C ARG A 11 -39.44 -36.68 -27.67
N LEU A 12 -38.24 -37.27 -27.48
CA LEU A 12 -36.93 -36.95 -28.06
C LEU A 12 -36.21 -35.74 -27.45
N ALA A 13 -34.90 -35.69 -27.32
CA ALA A 13 -33.79 -36.63 -27.30
C ALA A 13 -32.54 -35.75 -27.05
N ALA A 14 -31.59 -36.23 -26.24
CA ALA A 14 -30.18 -35.79 -26.21
C ALA A 14 -29.91 -34.28 -25.92
N TRP A 15 -28.99 -33.90 -25.05
CA TRP A 15 -27.55 -34.11 -25.21
C TRP A 15 -26.92 -34.11 -23.81
N ARG A 16 -26.36 -35.26 -23.42
CA ARG A 16 -25.39 -35.34 -22.33
C ARG A 16 -24.05 -34.85 -22.87
N LYS A 17 -23.50 -33.77 -22.31
CA LYS A 17 -22.05 -33.56 -22.32
C LYS A 17 -21.51 -33.92 -20.94
N THR A 18 -20.90 -35.10 -20.91
CA THR A 18 -20.05 -35.61 -19.84
C THR A 18 -18.90 -34.64 -19.58
N ARG A 19 -18.71 -34.24 -18.31
CA ARG A 19 -17.46 -33.60 -17.85
C ARG A 19 -16.49 -34.71 -17.47
N PRO A 20 -15.24 -34.73 -17.99
CA PRO A 20 -14.25 -35.68 -17.52
C PRO A 20 -13.74 -35.26 -16.14
N VAL A 21 -13.78 -36.22 -15.23
CA VAL A 21 -13.05 -36.26 -13.96
C VAL A 21 -11.61 -36.65 -14.28
N GLY A 22 -10.63 -35.93 -13.73
CA GLY A 22 -9.25 -36.42 -13.66
C GLY A 22 -8.18 -35.43 -14.10
N ALA A 23 -7.69 -34.61 -13.15
CA ALA A 23 -6.29 -34.20 -13.01
C ALA A 23 -6.17 -33.31 -11.76
N ALA A 24 -6.50 -33.85 -10.58
CA ALA A 24 -6.13 -33.23 -9.31
C ALA A 24 -4.64 -33.50 -9.06
N ALA A 25 -3.79 -32.76 -9.78
CA ALA A 25 -2.36 -32.74 -9.54
C ALA A 25 -2.10 -31.97 -8.24
N LEU A 26 -1.84 -32.73 -7.17
CA LEU A 26 -0.91 -32.43 -6.07
C LEU A 26 -0.70 -30.94 -5.76
N CYS A 27 -1.74 -30.26 -5.28
CA CYS A 27 -1.53 -29.09 -4.45
C CYS A 27 -1.14 -29.58 -3.05
N ALA A 28 0.14 -29.96 -2.89
CA ALA A 28 0.74 -30.06 -1.58
C ALA A 28 0.68 -28.66 -0.95
N SER A 29 -0.35 -28.46 -0.13
CA SER A 29 -0.49 -27.33 0.77
C SER A 29 0.77 -27.26 1.62
N ARG A 30 1.71 -26.41 1.21
CA ARG A 30 2.84 -26.03 2.04
C ARG A 30 2.24 -25.42 3.30
N HIS A 31 2.35 -26.16 4.39
CA HIS A 31 2.03 -25.65 5.72
C HIS A 31 2.92 -24.43 5.94
N PHE A 32 2.32 -23.25 5.89
CA PHE A 32 3.00 -22.02 6.24
C PHE A 32 3.47 -22.15 7.68
N SER A 33 4.78 -22.03 7.86
CA SER A 33 5.38 -21.66 9.14
C SER A 33 4.56 -20.48 9.69
N SER A 34 4.05 -20.63 10.90
CA SER A 34 3.35 -19.58 11.64
C SER A 34 4.36 -18.52 12.06
N THR A 35 4.88 -17.76 11.10
CA THR A 35 5.52 -16.49 11.38
C THR A 35 4.47 -15.68 12.12
N ARG A 36 4.70 -15.45 13.42
CA ARG A 36 3.85 -14.61 14.27
C ARG A 36 3.37 -13.43 13.43
N ALA A 37 2.06 -13.31 13.23
CA ALA A 37 1.49 -12.03 12.83
C ALA A 37 2.18 -11.00 13.72
N LEU A 38 2.85 -10.00 13.13
CA LEU A 38 3.42 -8.90 13.90
C LEU A 38 2.26 -8.32 14.71
N ASP A 39 2.20 -8.73 15.98
CA ASP A 39 1.08 -8.51 16.88
C ASP A 39 1.16 -7.09 17.46
N LEU A 40 1.55 -6.13 16.61
CA LEU A 40 1.34 -4.71 16.87
C LEU A 40 -0.17 -4.49 16.75
N ARG A 41 -0.84 -4.69 17.88
CA ARG A 41 -2.24 -4.32 18.03
C ARG A 41 -2.34 -2.85 17.67
N VAL A 42 -2.97 -2.56 16.54
CA VAL A 42 -3.45 -1.21 16.26
C VAL A 42 -4.37 -0.83 17.42
N THR A 43 -3.85 -0.02 18.33
CA THR A 43 -4.51 0.44 19.55
C THR A 43 -5.53 1.52 19.21
N ALA A 44 -6.44 1.81 20.13
CA ALA A 44 -7.27 3.01 20.03
C ALA A 44 -6.54 4.27 20.53
N MET A 45 -5.50 4.08 21.36
CA MET A 45 -4.72 5.16 21.97
C MET A 45 -3.43 5.45 21.22
N PHE A 46 -3.08 6.73 21.10
CA PHE A 46 -1.78 7.15 20.58
C PHE A 46 -0.69 6.97 21.64
N SER A 47 0.50 6.56 21.19
CA SER A 47 1.70 6.54 22.01
C SER A 47 2.34 7.93 22.07
N GLU A 48 2.92 8.31 23.20
CA GLU A 48 3.65 9.58 23.32
C GLU A 48 4.83 9.62 22.34
N THR A 49 4.99 10.74 21.66
CA THR A 49 6.03 10.90 20.64
C THR A 49 7.24 11.70 21.11
N GLY A 50 7.13 12.36 22.26
CA GLY A 50 8.14 13.29 22.78
C GLY A 50 8.17 14.63 22.03
N HIS A 51 7.24 14.84 21.09
CA HIS A 51 7.11 16.05 20.31
C HIS A 51 5.78 16.72 20.66
N GLN A 52 5.82 17.71 21.56
CA GLN A 52 4.63 18.32 22.17
C GLN A 52 3.54 18.70 21.17
N ARG A 53 3.89 19.40 20.07
CA ARG A 53 2.91 19.83 19.05
C ARG A 53 2.24 18.64 18.34
N LEU A 54 2.97 17.54 18.16
CA LEU A 54 2.45 16.32 17.55
C LEU A 54 1.50 15.63 18.52
N ASP A 55 1.91 15.48 19.77
CA ASP A 55 1.09 14.87 20.83
C ASP A 55 -0.21 15.67 21.03
N GLU A 56 -0.16 17.01 21.11
CA GLU A 56 -1.34 17.87 21.19
C GLU A 56 -2.30 17.68 20.01
N GLN A 57 -1.76 17.60 18.79
CA GLN A 57 -2.57 17.39 17.59
C GLN A 57 -3.20 16.00 17.56
N LEU A 58 -2.45 14.97 17.97
CA LEU A 58 -2.93 13.59 18.05
C LEU A 58 -4.02 13.45 19.12
N THR A 59 -3.81 13.99 20.31
CA THR A 59 -4.82 14.03 21.39
C THR A 59 -6.08 14.76 20.92
N ARG A 60 -5.94 15.90 20.24
CA ARG A 60 -7.09 16.62 19.69
C ARG A 60 -7.89 15.75 18.71
N ILE A 61 -7.21 15.06 17.79
CA ILE A 61 -7.86 14.13 16.85
C ILE A 61 -8.53 12.97 17.61
N GLN A 62 -7.83 12.43 18.61
CA GLN A 62 -8.29 11.32 19.42
C GLN A 62 -9.60 11.65 20.12
N ASP A 63 -9.63 12.75 20.88
CA ASP A 63 -10.75 13.11 21.74
C ASP A 63 -11.98 13.57 20.95
N THR A 64 -11.76 14.24 19.81
CA THR A 64 -12.85 14.90 19.06
C THR A 64 -13.37 14.08 17.88
N ILE A 65 -12.55 13.22 17.29
CA ILE A 65 -12.91 12.43 16.10
C ILE A 65 -12.98 10.94 16.42
N ILE A 66 -11.92 10.39 17.03
CA ILE A 66 -11.75 8.94 17.16
C ILE A 66 -12.60 8.38 18.31
N MET A 67 -12.46 8.91 19.53
CA MET A 67 -13.15 8.41 20.73
C MET A 67 -14.67 8.42 20.57
N PRO A 68 -15.32 9.50 20.06
CA PRO A 68 -16.77 9.50 19.88
C PRO A 68 -17.26 8.42 18.90
N ALA A 69 -16.39 7.86 18.04
CA ALA A 69 -16.75 6.80 17.11
C ALA A 69 -16.84 5.41 17.75
N TYR A 70 -16.31 5.22 18.96
CA TYR A 70 -16.46 3.98 19.72
C TYR A 70 -17.82 3.91 20.45
N LEU A 71 -18.49 5.05 20.63
CA LEU A 71 -19.81 5.09 21.25
C LEU A 71 -20.91 4.49 20.33
N PRO A 72 -21.88 3.77 20.91
CA PRO A 72 -23.15 3.47 20.25
C PRO A 72 -23.80 4.72 19.67
N ALA A 73 -24.51 4.58 18.55
CA ALA A 73 -25.03 5.72 17.78
C ALA A 73 -25.92 6.68 18.60
N LYS A 74 -26.68 6.18 19.58
CA LYS A 74 -27.52 7.00 20.47
C LYS A 74 -26.66 7.88 21.41
N GLN A 75 -25.69 7.27 22.07
CA GLN A 75 -24.75 7.97 22.98
C GLN A 75 -23.86 8.96 22.20
N ARG A 76 -23.37 8.56 21.02
CA ARG A 76 -22.62 9.46 20.12
C ARG A 76 -23.44 10.71 19.76
N LYS A 77 -24.75 10.58 19.52
CA LYS A 77 -25.63 11.74 19.27
C LYS A 77 -25.74 12.66 20.49
N MET A 78 -25.75 12.12 21.71
CA MET A 78 -25.80 12.92 22.94
C MET A 78 -24.53 13.76 23.09
N VAL A 79 -23.35 13.18 22.87
CA VAL A 79 -22.05 13.88 22.95
C VAL A 79 -22.01 15.11 22.06
N PHE A 80 -22.58 15.05 20.86
CA PHE A 80 -22.56 16.18 19.93
C PHE A 80 -23.81 17.08 19.96
N ASN A 81 -24.72 16.89 20.91
CA ASN A 81 -25.95 17.66 20.99
C ASN A 81 -25.90 18.62 22.19
N PRO A 82 -25.97 19.95 21.95
CA PRO A 82 -25.81 20.96 23.00
C PRO A 82 -26.89 20.86 24.10
N ARG A 83 -28.06 20.29 23.80
CA ARG A 83 -29.14 20.10 24.80
C ARG A 83 -28.73 19.17 25.94
N PHE A 84 -27.81 18.23 25.67
CA PHE A 84 -27.33 17.28 26.67
C PHE A 84 -26.06 17.75 27.38
N ALA A 85 -25.58 18.97 27.11
CA ALA A 85 -24.33 19.47 27.68
C ALA A 85 -24.35 19.53 29.21
N SER A 86 -25.42 20.08 29.79
CA SER A 86 -25.59 20.14 31.25
C SER A 86 -25.74 18.75 31.89
N GLN A 87 -26.30 17.79 31.15
CA GLN A 87 -26.41 16.41 31.62
C GLN A 87 -25.03 15.72 31.63
N LEU A 88 -24.28 15.83 30.52
CA LEU A 88 -22.95 15.25 30.38
C LEU A 88 -21.92 15.88 31.34
N GLN A 89 -22.15 17.13 31.79
CA GLN A 89 -21.31 17.76 32.80
C GLN A 89 -21.53 17.17 34.20
N LYS A 90 -22.76 16.75 34.52
CA LYS A 90 -23.10 16.15 35.82
C LYS A 90 -22.80 14.65 35.85
N ASP A 91 -23.10 13.95 34.75
CA ASP A 91 -22.94 12.51 34.60
C ASP A 91 -22.32 12.22 33.22
N PRO A 92 -20.98 12.20 33.12
CA PRO A 92 -20.30 12.00 31.86
C PRO A 92 -20.45 10.54 31.40
N LEU A 93 -20.73 10.35 30.11
CA LEU A 93 -20.68 9.02 29.52
C LEU A 93 -19.24 8.49 29.61
N SER A 94 -19.07 7.27 30.09
CA SER A 94 -17.77 6.59 30.12
C SER A 94 -17.79 5.31 29.29
N ILE A 95 -16.65 4.99 28.68
CA ILE A 95 -16.40 3.69 28.08
C ILE A 95 -14.99 3.24 28.44
N GLU A 96 -14.83 1.94 28.64
CA GLU A 96 -13.52 1.32 28.76
C GLU A 96 -13.01 0.97 27.36
N ILE A 97 -11.88 1.54 26.97
CA ILE A 97 -11.18 1.20 25.72
C ILE A 97 -9.74 0.84 26.07
N ASP A 98 -9.30 -0.35 25.62
CA ASP A 98 -7.94 -0.85 25.87
C ASP A 98 -7.53 -0.82 27.36
N GLY A 99 -8.50 -1.03 28.27
CA GLY A 99 -8.30 -1.01 29.73
C GLY A 99 -8.25 0.39 30.36
N ILE A 100 -8.59 1.43 29.60
CA ILE A 100 -8.61 2.82 30.06
C ILE A 100 -10.05 3.34 30.02
N ASP A 101 -10.51 3.84 31.16
CA ASP A 101 -11.81 4.52 31.28
C ASP A 101 -11.73 5.92 30.67
N TYR A 102 -12.38 6.10 29.52
CA TYR A 102 -12.48 7.38 28.84
C TYR A 102 -13.84 8.03 29.12
N ARG A 103 -13.83 9.28 29.60
CA ARG A 103 -15.03 10.07 29.92
C ARG A 103 -15.30 11.13 28.85
N PHE A 104 -16.54 11.16 28.35
CA PHE A 104 -16.96 12.09 27.32
C PHE A 104 -17.56 13.37 27.89
N ARG A 105 -17.09 14.50 27.36
CA ARG A 105 -17.74 15.81 27.50
C ARG A 105 -18.61 16.10 26.28
N ALA A 106 -19.50 17.08 26.41
CA ALA A 106 -20.21 17.61 25.25
C ALA A 106 -19.23 18.28 24.27
N LEU A 107 -19.45 18.05 22.98
CA LEU A 107 -18.63 18.57 21.88
C LEU A 107 -19.50 19.34 20.89
N ASP A 108 -19.07 20.53 20.52
CA ASP A 108 -19.62 21.29 19.40
C ASP A 108 -18.99 20.82 18.09
N ARG A 109 -19.82 20.31 17.17
CA ARG A 109 -19.36 19.83 15.86
C ARG A 109 -18.68 20.89 15.00
N PHE A 110 -19.05 22.16 15.17
CA PHE A 110 -18.55 23.24 14.32
C PHE A 110 -17.33 23.94 14.92
N LYS A 111 -17.15 23.88 16.23
CA LYS A 111 -16.04 24.53 16.95
C LYS A 111 -14.95 23.56 17.38
N ASP A 112 -15.34 22.42 17.96
CA ASP A 112 -14.38 21.52 18.61
C ASP A 112 -13.80 20.51 17.62
N VAL A 113 -14.64 20.00 16.70
CA VAL A 113 -14.23 18.96 15.74
C VAL A 113 -13.48 19.59 14.57
N PRO A 114 -12.17 19.33 14.41
CA PRO A 114 -11.41 19.89 13.31
C PRO A 114 -11.81 19.25 11.98
N ASN A 115 -11.55 19.94 10.87
CA ASN A 115 -11.71 19.35 9.54
C ASN A 115 -10.76 18.14 9.41
N SER A 116 -11.32 16.94 9.23
CA SER A 116 -10.56 15.69 9.26
C SER A 116 -9.44 15.60 8.22
N LYS A 117 -9.60 16.24 7.05
CA LYS A 117 -8.56 16.26 5.99
C LYS A 117 -7.39 17.16 6.36
N ASN A 118 -7.69 18.31 6.97
CA ASN A 118 -6.67 19.24 7.45
C ASN A 118 -5.96 18.61 8.64
N ALA A 119 -6.71 18.10 9.63
CA ALA A 119 -6.14 17.43 10.79
C ALA A 119 -5.22 16.26 10.43
N LEU A 120 -5.59 15.44 9.43
CA LEU A 120 -4.74 14.38 8.90
C LEU A 120 -3.47 14.94 8.25
N THR A 121 -3.59 16.01 7.46
CA THR A 121 -2.43 16.64 6.81
C THR A 121 -1.48 17.24 7.84
N ASP A 122 -2.01 17.92 8.85
CA ASP A 122 -1.23 18.57 9.90
C ASP A 122 -0.52 17.53 10.75
N ALA A 123 -1.22 16.45 11.15
CA ALA A 123 -0.60 15.33 11.86
C ALA A 123 0.51 14.67 11.03
N LEU A 124 0.32 14.45 9.73
CA LEU A 124 1.37 13.89 8.86
C LEU A 124 2.58 14.80 8.72
N ASN A 125 2.38 16.12 8.66
CA ASN A 125 3.51 17.07 8.61
C ASN A 125 4.26 17.07 9.95
N LEU A 126 3.55 17.05 11.08
CA LEU A 126 4.16 17.00 12.41
C LEU A 126 4.88 15.67 12.68
N MET A 127 4.34 14.53 12.19
CA MET A 127 5.04 13.25 12.23
C MET A 127 6.35 13.30 11.43
N ALA A 128 6.33 13.99 10.28
CA ALA A 128 7.53 14.15 9.45
C ALA A 128 8.57 15.06 10.13
N GLU A 129 8.13 16.18 10.69
CA GLU A 129 8.99 17.08 11.49
C GLU A 129 9.63 16.35 12.69
N ALA A 130 8.88 15.49 13.36
CA ALA A 130 9.37 14.66 14.45
C ALA A 130 10.18 13.42 13.99
N GLY A 131 10.17 13.10 12.70
CA GLY A 131 10.74 11.86 12.16
C GLY A 131 10.10 10.57 12.71
N ASN A 132 8.86 10.65 13.21
CA ASN A 132 8.21 9.57 13.96
C ASN A 132 6.80 9.27 13.40
N PHE A 133 6.66 8.11 12.76
CA PHE A 133 5.42 7.62 12.18
C PHE A 133 4.79 6.44 12.94
N LYS A 134 5.23 6.16 14.17
CA LYS A 134 4.71 5.03 14.96
C LYS A 134 3.19 5.07 15.16
N ASN A 135 2.61 6.26 15.28
CA ASN A 135 1.17 6.47 15.48
C ASN A 135 0.35 6.47 14.18
N LEU A 136 0.98 6.29 13.00
CA LEU A 136 0.28 6.30 11.72
C LEU A 136 -0.77 5.17 11.63
N PRO A 137 -0.49 3.89 11.96
CA PRO A 137 -1.50 2.83 11.91
C PRO A 137 -2.71 3.13 12.82
N THR A 138 -2.46 3.60 14.04
CA THR A 138 -3.49 4.02 15.00
C THR A 138 -4.35 5.16 14.44
N LEU A 139 -3.71 6.16 13.82
CA LEU A 139 -4.42 7.30 13.23
C LEU A 139 -5.36 6.85 12.10
N LEU A 140 -4.87 6.03 11.17
CA LEU A 140 -5.67 5.55 10.05
C LEU A 140 -6.80 4.62 10.51
N SER A 141 -6.55 3.79 11.51
CA SER A 141 -7.56 2.92 12.12
C SER A 141 -8.67 3.72 12.81
N GLY A 142 -8.29 4.74 13.60
CA GLY A 142 -9.25 5.65 14.23
C GLY A 142 -10.09 6.40 13.20
N TYR A 143 -9.48 6.85 12.09
CA TYR A 143 -10.21 7.47 10.98
C TYR A 143 -11.22 6.51 10.35
N ARG A 144 -10.83 5.26 10.09
CA ARG A 144 -11.76 4.25 9.56
C ARG A 144 -12.88 3.96 10.54
N LYS A 145 -12.60 3.82 11.84
CA LYS A 145 -13.60 3.63 12.89
C LYS A 145 -14.60 4.80 12.94
N ALA A 146 -14.12 6.02 12.74
CA ALA A 146 -14.95 7.23 12.64
C ALA A 146 -15.80 7.32 11.35
N GLY A 147 -15.63 6.38 10.41
CA GLY A 147 -16.30 6.38 9.11
C GLY A 147 -15.66 7.33 8.10
N ILE A 148 -14.45 7.81 8.36
CA ILE A 148 -13.71 8.71 7.47
C ILE A 148 -12.95 7.88 6.44
N VAL A 149 -13.40 7.96 5.19
CA VAL A 149 -12.78 7.23 4.08
C VAL A 149 -11.59 8.02 3.52
N ILE A 150 -10.41 7.40 3.55
CA ILE A 150 -9.19 7.95 2.97
C ILE A 150 -9.17 7.60 1.47
N ASN A 151 -9.28 8.62 0.64
CA ASN A 151 -9.31 8.43 -0.81
C ASN A 151 -7.91 8.06 -1.37
N PRO A 152 -7.83 7.52 -2.61
CA PRO A 152 -6.55 7.12 -3.19
C PRO A 152 -5.49 8.23 -3.28
N HIS A 153 -5.90 9.48 -3.48
CA HIS A 153 -4.96 10.62 -3.50
C HIS A 153 -4.35 10.90 -2.13
N GLN A 154 -5.15 10.79 -1.07
CA GLN A 154 -4.68 10.92 0.31
C GLN A 154 -3.75 9.78 0.68
N LYS A 155 -4.07 8.54 0.27
CA LYS A 155 -3.16 7.40 0.45
C LYS A 155 -1.79 7.67 -0.17
N SER A 156 -1.74 8.12 -1.42
CA SER A 156 -0.44 8.41 -2.06
C SER A 156 0.28 9.62 -1.48
N LYS A 157 -0.45 10.59 -0.92
CA LYS A 157 0.15 11.68 -0.13
C LYS A 157 0.78 11.13 1.15
N ILE A 158 0.11 10.22 1.85
CA ILE A 158 0.64 9.51 3.03
C ILE A 158 1.89 8.73 2.63
N THR A 159 1.82 7.89 1.58
CA THR A 159 2.98 7.13 1.08
C THR A 159 4.17 8.05 0.88
N ARG A 160 3.98 9.15 0.12
CA ARG A 160 5.07 10.05 -0.22
C ARG A 160 5.71 10.66 1.02
N ARG A 161 4.91 11.17 1.96
CA ARG A 161 5.45 11.79 3.20
C ARG A 161 6.26 10.80 4.03
N VAL A 162 5.70 9.61 4.25
CA VAL A 162 6.36 8.59 5.09
C VAL A 162 7.64 8.07 4.42
N VAL A 163 7.62 7.94 3.09
CA VAL A 163 8.75 7.47 2.29
C VAL A 163 9.86 8.50 2.19
N GLU A 164 9.53 9.80 2.12
CA GLU A 164 10.50 10.92 2.13
C GLU A 164 11.38 10.87 3.39
N ASP A 165 10.81 10.45 4.53
CA ASP A 165 11.55 10.30 5.79
C ASP A 165 12.13 8.88 5.99
N GLY A 166 12.08 8.03 4.97
CA GLY A 166 12.66 6.69 4.99
C GLY A 166 11.89 5.66 5.84
N ASN A 167 10.67 5.97 6.30
CA ASN A 167 9.92 5.15 7.25
C ASN A 167 8.94 4.16 6.57
N VAL A 168 9.41 3.45 5.53
CA VAL A 168 8.59 2.50 4.74
C VAL A 168 7.90 1.44 5.60
N SER A 169 8.51 1.03 6.71
CA SER A 169 7.93 0.08 7.67
C SER A 169 6.57 0.52 8.22
N ALA A 170 6.35 1.81 8.47
CA ALA A 170 5.07 2.32 8.97
C ALA A 170 3.94 2.15 7.93
N ILE A 171 4.26 2.27 6.63
CA ILE A 171 3.30 1.98 5.55
C ILE A 171 3.00 0.48 5.48
N VAL A 172 4.04 -0.37 5.63
CA VAL A 172 3.88 -1.82 5.64
C VAL A 172 2.98 -2.25 6.80
N GLU A 173 3.15 -1.68 7.99
CA GLU A 173 2.30 -1.94 9.14
C GLU A 173 0.84 -1.52 8.90
N CYS A 174 0.63 -0.35 8.30
CA CYS A 174 -0.71 0.07 7.90
C CYS A 174 -1.36 -0.93 6.93
N ALA A 175 -0.59 -1.44 5.96
CA ALA A 175 -1.06 -2.41 4.98
C ALA A 175 -1.28 -3.81 5.56
N ILE A 176 -0.48 -4.25 6.54
CA ILE A 176 -0.72 -5.51 7.28
C ILE A 176 -2.12 -5.50 7.90
N HIS A 177 -2.51 -4.37 8.52
CA HIS A 177 -3.82 -4.18 9.14
C HIS A 177 -4.80 -3.47 8.22
N THR A 178 -4.87 -3.90 6.94
CA THR A 178 -5.75 -3.30 5.94
C THR A 178 -7.21 -3.27 6.38
N ASP A 179 -7.69 -4.24 7.14
CA ASP A 179 -9.04 -4.33 7.72
C ASP A 179 -9.35 -3.22 8.73
N LYS A 180 -8.33 -2.74 9.45
CA LYS A 180 -8.45 -1.65 10.44
C LYS A 180 -8.12 -0.30 9.84
N THR A 181 -7.01 -0.17 9.12
CA THR A 181 -6.54 1.13 8.61
C THR A 181 -7.21 1.54 7.30
N GLY A 182 -7.69 0.56 6.51
CA GLY A 182 -8.16 0.79 5.15
C GLY A 182 -7.06 1.15 4.16
N TYR A 183 -5.78 1.03 4.56
CA TYR A 183 -4.64 1.33 3.71
C TYR A 183 -4.34 0.15 2.80
N THR A 184 -4.28 0.39 1.48
CA THR A 184 -4.04 -0.67 0.49
C THR A 184 -2.96 -0.26 -0.51
N ILE A 185 -2.04 -1.17 -0.81
CA ILE A 185 -1.00 -0.98 -1.83
C ILE A 185 -1.54 -1.44 -3.18
N THR A 186 -2.19 -0.53 -3.90
CA THR A 186 -2.88 -0.86 -5.18
C THR A 186 -2.38 -0.06 -6.36
N ARG A 187 -1.72 1.07 -6.11
CA ARG A 187 -1.19 1.96 -7.15
C ARG A 187 0.28 1.68 -7.37
N MET A 188 0.69 1.57 -8.63
CA MET A 188 2.10 1.34 -8.98
C MET A 188 3.00 2.46 -8.48
N GLU A 189 2.53 3.71 -8.56
CA GLU A 189 3.25 4.88 -8.04
C GLU A 189 3.66 4.70 -6.57
N ASP A 190 2.75 4.20 -5.72
CA ASP A 190 3.00 4.04 -4.28
C ASP A 190 4.01 2.91 -4.02
N LEU A 191 3.85 1.77 -4.69
CA LEU A 191 4.77 0.65 -4.58
C LEU A 191 6.18 1.02 -5.03
N LEU A 192 6.32 1.70 -6.17
CA LEU A 192 7.63 2.11 -6.68
C LEU A 192 8.33 3.09 -5.74
N ARG A 193 7.60 4.02 -5.11
CA ARG A 193 8.19 4.92 -4.09
C ARG A 193 8.74 4.15 -2.91
N MET A 194 7.96 3.21 -2.40
CA MET A 194 8.38 2.37 -1.27
C MET A 194 9.67 1.60 -1.62
N LEU A 195 9.69 0.89 -2.76
CA LEU A 195 10.86 0.12 -3.19
C LEU A 195 12.06 1.00 -3.51
N LEU A 196 11.85 2.15 -4.15
CA LEU A 196 12.91 3.09 -4.48
C LEU A 196 13.58 3.65 -3.21
N SER A 197 12.80 4.02 -2.20
CA SER A 197 13.34 4.51 -0.93
C SER A 197 14.15 3.45 -0.19
N LEU A 198 13.69 2.19 -0.18
CA LEU A 198 14.49 1.08 0.35
C LEU A 198 15.85 0.99 -0.36
N ASN A 199 15.87 1.07 -1.69
CA ASN A 199 17.09 1.02 -2.49
C ASN A 199 18.01 2.23 -2.25
N GLN A 200 17.43 3.43 -2.13
CA GLN A 200 18.16 4.66 -1.83
C GLN A 200 18.85 4.57 -0.46
N ARG A 201 18.21 3.96 0.55
CA ARG A 201 18.81 3.75 1.87
C ARG A 201 20.02 2.82 1.80
N ILE A 202 19.96 1.75 1.02
CA ILE A 202 21.11 0.85 0.81
C ILE A 202 22.29 1.66 0.24
N VAL A 203 22.05 2.42 -0.83
CA VAL A 203 23.10 3.23 -1.49
C VAL A 203 23.63 4.31 -0.54
N ALA A 204 22.76 5.01 0.18
CA ALA A 204 23.16 6.06 1.13
C ALA A 204 23.98 5.50 2.31
N SER A 205 23.77 4.23 2.68
CA SER A 205 24.56 3.55 3.72
C SER A 205 25.91 3.00 3.23
N GLY A 206 26.27 3.24 1.96
CA GLY A 206 27.47 2.64 1.36
C GLY A 206 27.38 1.13 1.25
N TRP A 207 26.20 0.60 0.90
CA TRP A 207 25.93 -0.84 0.77
C TRP A 207 26.15 -1.65 2.06
N SER A 208 25.91 -1.05 3.23
CA SER A 208 26.02 -1.75 4.51
C SER A 208 25.13 -3.00 4.58
N LEU A 209 25.67 -4.08 5.14
CA LEU A 209 24.93 -5.34 5.29
C LEU A 209 23.67 -5.19 6.13
N GLU A 210 23.71 -4.39 7.20
CA GLU A 210 22.56 -4.15 8.08
C GLU A 210 21.40 -3.49 7.34
N GLU A 211 21.68 -2.45 6.56
CA GLU A 211 20.66 -1.70 5.82
C GLU A 211 20.12 -2.54 4.66
N ALA A 212 20.99 -3.26 3.94
CA ALA A 212 20.59 -4.18 2.89
C ALA A 212 19.68 -5.31 3.42
N THR A 213 20.01 -5.87 4.60
CA THR A 213 19.18 -6.89 5.26
C THR A 213 17.80 -6.34 5.62
N ARG A 214 17.76 -5.13 6.23
CA ARG A 214 16.50 -4.45 6.59
C ARG A 214 15.64 -4.15 5.36
N ALA A 215 16.26 -3.67 4.28
CA ALA A 215 15.58 -3.37 3.02
C ALA A 215 15.00 -4.63 2.38
N VAL A 216 15.77 -5.72 2.27
CA VAL A 216 15.30 -7.01 1.73
C VAL A 216 14.17 -7.60 2.57
N LYS A 217 14.26 -7.54 3.90
CA LYS A 217 13.19 -8.00 4.80
C LYS A 217 11.90 -7.19 4.56
N THR A 218 12.02 -5.87 4.53
CA THR A 218 10.86 -4.98 4.31
C THR A 218 10.24 -5.20 2.94
N ARG A 219 11.06 -5.36 1.90
CA ARG A 219 10.61 -5.73 0.54
C ARG A 219 9.84 -7.05 0.55
N ASN A 220 10.37 -8.09 1.20
CA ASN A 220 9.70 -9.39 1.25
C ASN A 220 8.32 -9.29 1.92
N ASN A 221 8.20 -8.50 3.00
CA ASN A 221 6.91 -8.21 3.62
C ASN A 221 5.94 -7.52 2.64
N ILE A 222 6.43 -6.56 1.83
CA ILE A 222 5.61 -5.92 0.79
C ILE A 222 5.14 -6.95 -0.24
N MET A 223 6.00 -7.87 -0.68
CA MET A 223 5.62 -8.91 -1.64
C MET A 223 4.59 -9.88 -1.09
N GLU A 224 4.73 -10.29 0.17
CA GLU A 224 3.73 -11.10 0.85
C GLU A 224 2.38 -10.39 0.91
N LEU A 225 2.37 -9.08 1.20
CA LEU A 225 1.16 -8.27 1.18
C LEU A 225 0.53 -8.23 -0.21
N LEU A 226 1.30 -8.05 -1.28
CA LEU A 226 0.76 -7.98 -2.64
C LEU A 226 0.10 -9.29 -3.12
N GLU A 227 0.38 -10.43 -2.48
CA GLU A 227 -0.33 -11.69 -2.76
C GLU A 227 -1.71 -11.75 -2.08
N ARG A 228 -1.98 -10.90 -1.08
CA ARG A 228 -3.28 -10.84 -0.41
C ARG A 228 -4.35 -10.17 -1.30
N PRO A 229 -5.60 -10.65 -1.29
CA PRO A 229 -6.64 -10.16 -2.19
C PRO A 229 -6.98 -8.68 -2.01
N GLU A 230 -6.81 -8.12 -0.80
CA GLU A 230 -7.10 -6.72 -0.49
C GLU A 230 -6.16 -5.74 -1.22
N HIS A 231 -4.95 -6.21 -1.55
CA HIS A 231 -3.94 -5.46 -2.29
C HIS A 231 -4.02 -5.71 -3.80
N ASN A 232 -4.72 -6.78 -4.20
CA ASN A 232 -4.87 -7.16 -5.59
C ASN A 232 -6.06 -6.44 -6.24
N CYS A 233 -5.87 -5.16 -6.57
CA CYS A 233 -6.88 -4.38 -7.27
C CYS A 233 -6.79 -4.53 -8.79
N LYS A 234 -7.87 -5.01 -9.41
CA LYS A 234 -8.08 -5.06 -10.88
C LYS A 234 -8.32 -3.65 -11.48
N HIS A 235 -7.58 -2.63 -11.05
CA HIS A 235 -7.89 -1.22 -11.34
C HIS A 235 -7.16 -0.63 -12.54
N SER A 236 -6.30 -1.39 -13.21
CA SER A 236 -5.68 -0.95 -14.44
C SER A 236 -6.48 -1.49 -15.63
N LEU A 237 -7.05 -0.59 -16.43
CA LEU A 237 -7.70 -0.90 -17.72
C LEU A 237 -6.72 -1.50 -18.76
N ARG A 238 -5.43 -1.64 -18.43
CA ARG A 238 -4.33 -1.81 -19.39
C ARG A 238 -3.35 -2.93 -19.08
N SER A 239 -3.50 -3.63 -17.97
CA SER A 239 -2.57 -4.68 -17.56
C SER A 239 -3.33 -5.73 -16.78
N ASP A 240 -3.43 -6.91 -17.37
CA ASP A 240 -3.95 -8.14 -16.75
C ASP A 240 -2.95 -8.74 -15.74
N TYR A 241 -1.76 -8.13 -15.60
CA TYR A 241 -0.68 -8.62 -14.76
C TYR A 241 -0.75 -8.04 -13.34
N LYS A 242 -0.39 -8.88 -12.36
CA LYS A 242 -0.23 -8.46 -10.97
C LYS A 242 0.84 -7.37 -10.84
N LEU A 243 0.68 -6.47 -9.87
CA LEU A 243 1.55 -5.30 -9.67
C LEU A 243 3.03 -5.67 -9.50
N GLN A 244 3.31 -6.77 -8.78
CA GLN A 244 4.65 -7.30 -8.54
C GLN A 244 5.36 -7.84 -9.80
N LEU A 245 4.62 -8.10 -10.89
CA LEU A 245 5.19 -8.59 -12.15
C LEU A 245 5.46 -7.47 -13.16
N ARG A 246 5.17 -6.23 -12.78
CA ARG A 246 5.43 -5.07 -13.64
C ARG A 246 6.91 -4.76 -13.69
N MET A 247 7.38 -4.34 -14.85
CA MET A 247 8.81 -4.24 -15.14
C MET A 247 9.57 -3.33 -14.16
N PRO A 248 9.12 -2.09 -13.90
CA PRO A 248 9.84 -1.21 -12.95
C PRO A 248 9.87 -1.77 -11.52
N VAL A 249 8.84 -2.52 -11.12
CA VAL A 249 8.76 -3.14 -9.80
C VAL A 249 9.78 -4.25 -9.67
N MET A 250 9.83 -5.16 -10.66
CA MET A 250 10.79 -6.25 -10.67
C MET A 250 12.23 -5.73 -10.66
N LEU A 251 12.56 -4.70 -11.44
CA LEU A 251 13.91 -4.12 -11.47
C LEU A 251 14.34 -3.59 -10.09
N LEU A 252 13.46 -2.86 -9.39
CA LEU A 252 13.76 -2.37 -8.05
C LEU A 252 13.89 -3.50 -7.02
N MET A 253 13.08 -4.55 -7.14
CA MET A 253 13.21 -5.74 -6.30
C MET A 253 14.56 -6.44 -6.53
N MET A 254 14.98 -6.57 -7.78
CA MET A 254 16.27 -7.16 -8.13
C MET A 254 17.43 -6.36 -7.56
N PHE A 255 17.41 -5.03 -7.72
CA PHE A 255 18.43 -4.15 -7.16
C PHE A 255 18.69 -4.42 -5.67
N SER A 256 17.62 -4.46 -4.86
CA SER A 256 17.76 -4.72 -3.42
C SER A 256 18.37 -6.08 -3.11
N LYS A 257 18.02 -7.13 -3.89
CA LYS A 257 18.51 -8.50 -3.68
C LYS A 257 19.99 -8.61 -4.02
N VAL A 258 20.37 -8.04 -5.16
CA VAL A 258 21.76 -7.99 -5.62
C VAL A 258 22.62 -7.21 -4.63
N SER A 259 22.14 -6.04 -4.18
CA SER A 259 22.88 -5.22 -3.22
C SER A 259 23.11 -5.97 -1.89
N PHE A 260 22.12 -6.75 -1.45
CA PHE A 260 22.26 -7.61 -0.28
C PHE A 260 23.27 -8.74 -0.48
N ILE A 261 23.28 -9.40 -1.64
CA ILE A 261 24.27 -10.42 -1.97
C ILE A 261 25.68 -9.83 -1.97
N LYS A 262 25.85 -8.65 -2.58
CA LYS A 262 27.13 -7.92 -2.59
C LYS A 262 27.61 -7.67 -1.16
N ALA A 263 26.76 -7.08 -0.33
CA ALA A 263 27.08 -6.81 1.06
C ALA A 263 27.40 -8.08 1.87
N LYS A 264 26.69 -9.19 1.63
CA LYS A 264 26.99 -10.49 2.25
C LYS A 264 28.35 -11.04 1.83
N LYS A 265 28.67 -10.96 0.53
CA LYS A 265 29.94 -11.43 -0.03
C LYS A 265 31.12 -10.65 0.57
N GLU A 266 30.98 -9.33 0.66
CA GLU A 266 31.97 -8.45 1.31
C GLU A 266 32.15 -8.76 2.80
N ALA A 267 31.08 -9.18 3.48
CA ALA A 267 31.12 -9.65 4.86
C ALA A 267 31.58 -11.12 5.03
N GLY A 268 31.97 -11.80 3.95
CA GLY A 268 32.43 -13.20 4.00
C GLY A 268 31.33 -14.24 4.29
N GLN A 269 30.06 -13.89 4.11
CA GLN A 269 28.93 -14.80 4.31
C GLN A 269 28.64 -15.65 3.06
N ASP A 270 28.04 -16.83 3.24
CA ASP A 270 27.59 -17.64 2.11
C ASP A 270 26.45 -16.94 1.35
N VAL A 271 26.58 -16.95 0.02
CA VAL A 271 25.66 -16.32 -0.94
C VAL A 271 25.12 -17.32 -1.95
N SER A 272 25.48 -18.60 -1.85
CA SER A 272 25.18 -19.63 -2.86
C SER A 272 23.67 -19.76 -3.14
N THR A 273 22.86 -19.81 -2.08
CA THR A 273 21.40 -19.88 -2.18
C THR A 273 20.81 -18.60 -2.77
N ASP A 274 21.22 -17.44 -2.25
CA ASP A 274 20.69 -16.14 -2.68
C ASP A 274 20.99 -15.89 -4.17
N MET A 275 22.17 -16.31 -4.65
CA MET A 275 22.58 -16.23 -6.05
C MET A 275 21.71 -17.09 -6.96
N LYS A 276 21.38 -18.33 -6.56
CA LYS A 276 20.47 -19.21 -7.32
C LYS A 276 19.09 -18.58 -7.47
N GLU A 277 18.57 -17.99 -6.40
CA GLU A 277 17.27 -17.31 -6.47
C GLU A 277 17.32 -16.08 -7.39
N VAL A 278 18.38 -15.26 -7.32
CA VAL A 278 18.57 -14.13 -8.24
C VAL A 278 18.66 -14.59 -9.68
N GLN A 279 19.36 -15.69 -9.97
CA GLN A 279 19.42 -16.24 -11.33
C GLN A 279 18.03 -16.62 -11.84
N GLN A 280 17.20 -17.26 -11.01
CA GLN A 280 15.81 -17.57 -11.37
C GLN A 280 14.99 -16.30 -11.63
N ASP A 281 15.15 -15.28 -10.79
CA ASP A 281 14.47 -14.01 -10.95
C ASP A 281 14.92 -13.28 -12.23
N ILE A 282 16.21 -13.35 -12.62
CA ILE A 282 16.74 -12.83 -13.89
C ILE A 282 16.12 -13.56 -15.08
N VAL A 283 16.06 -14.89 -15.05
CA VAL A 283 15.41 -15.67 -16.13
C VAL A 283 13.94 -15.29 -16.27
N ARG A 284 13.24 -15.13 -15.14
CA ARG A 284 11.85 -14.67 -15.14
C ARG A 284 11.70 -13.25 -15.68
N LEU A 285 12.60 -12.34 -15.30
CA LEU A 285 12.62 -10.98 -15.82
C LEU A 285 12.82 -10.97 -17.33
N LYS A 286 13.78 -11.76 -17.83
CA LYS A 286 14.09 -11.87 -19.26
C LYS A 286 12.90 -12.39 -20.06
N THR A 287 12.24 -13.46 -19.58
CA THR A 287 11.07 -14.02 -20.28
C THR A 287 9.89 -13.03 -20.33
N LEU A 288 9.65 -12.27 -19.25
CA LEU A 288 8.65 -11.19 -19.25
C LEU A 288 9.07 -10.02 -20.13
N TRP A 289 10.36 -9.67 -20.12
CA TRP A 289 10.92 -8.59 -20.93
C TRP A 289 10.83 -8.88 -22.42
N ASP A 290 11.24 -10.08 -22.86
CA ASP A 290 11.17 -10.50 -24.26
C ASP A 290 9.72 -10.47 -24.76
N PHE A 291 8.76 -10.88 -23.92
CA PHE A 291 7.33 -10.78 -24.22
C PHE A 291 6.84 -9.32 -24.36
N CYS A 292 7.26 -8.43 -23.47
CA CYS A 292 6.84 -7.02 -23.47
C CYS A 292 7.53 -6.19 -24.57
N MET A 293 8.84 -6.39 -24.78
CA MET A 293 9.66 -5.59 -25.68
C MET A 293 9.55 -6.01 -27.14
N ALA A 294 9.02 -7.20 -27.45
CA ALA A 294 8.72 -7.60 -28.82
C ALA A 294 7.78 -6.64 -29.58
N LYS A 295 7.13 -5.69 -28.88
CA LYS A 295 6.17 -4.73 -29.43
C LYS A 295 6.47 -3.26 -29.10
N VAL A 296 7.63 -2.97 -28.49
CA VAL A 296 7.96 -1.66 -27.92
C VAL A 296 9.29 -1.20 -28.52
N TRP A 297 9.29 -0.03 -29.17
CA TRP A 297 10.47 0.52 -29.86
C TRP A 297 11.32 1.41 -28.93
N GLU A 298 10.69 2.10 -27.96
CA GLU A 298 11.38 2.90 -26.96
C GLU A 298 10.93 2.57 -25.52
N VAL A 299 11.81 2.75 -24.53
CA VAL A 299 11.50 2.57 -23.09
C VAL A 299 10.26 3.39 -22.66
N TRP A 300 10.04 4.53 -23.30
CA TRP A 300 8.91 5.43 -23.03
C TRP A 300 7.56 4.86 -23.52
N ASP A 301 7.58 3.90 -24.43
CA ASP A 301 6.38 3.24 -24.98
C ASP A 301 5.90 2.10 -24.08
N ILE A 302 6.68 1.73 -23.06
CA ILE A 302 6.30 0.71 -22.09
C ILE A 302 5.06 1.21 -21.31
N PRO A 303 3.95 0.44 -21.29
CA PRO A 303 2.68 0.86 -20.66
C PRO A 303 2.82 1.34 -19.20
N ASP A 304 3.72 0.72 -18.46
CA ASP A 304 4.02 1.08 -17.06
C ASP A 304 4.59 2.49 -16.94
N TYR A 305 5.48 2.91 -17.84
CA TYR A 305 6.08 4.25 -17.81
C TYR A 305 5.07 5.33 -18.25
N ILE A 306 4.17 4.99 -19.17
CA ILE A 306 3.06 5.87 -19.56
C ILE A 306 2.10 6.09 -18.37
N GLU A 307 1.82 5.06 -17.57
CA GLU A 307 0.99 5.19 -16.35
C GLU A 307 1.64 6.14 -15.33
N LEU A 308 2.96 6.11 -15.20
CA LEU A 308 3.71 6.95 -14.27
C LEU A 308 3.90 8.40 -14.73
N ALA A 309 3.96 8.62 -16.06
CA ALA A 309 4.22 9.93 -16.64
C ALA A 309 3.25 10.28 -17.79
N PRO A 310 1.93 10.34 -17.53
CA PRO A 310 0.94 10.54 -18.59
C PRO A 310 1.13 11.87 -19.35
N ASP A 311 1.66 12.91 -18.70
CA ASP A 311 1.82 14.24 -19.29
C ASP A 311 2.86 14.32 -20.42
N ARG A 312 3.77 13.33 -20.51
CA ARG A 312 4.82 13.30 -21.54
C ARG A 312 4.35 12.71 -22.87
N TYR A 313 3.28 11.92 -22.87
CA TYR A 313 2.91 11.07 -24.01
C TYR A 313 1.69 11.55 -24.81
N PHE A 314 1.00 12.61 -24.39
CA PHE A 314 -0.15 13.13 -25.14
C PHE A 314 0.26 14.16 -26.19
N ASP A 315 0.02 13.81 -27.46
CA ASP A 315 -0.15 14.71 -28.60
C ASP A 315 -0.98 15.94 -28.16
N VAL A 316 -0.61 17.12 -28.65
CA VAL A 316 -1.16 18.44 -28.27
C VAL A 316 -2.70 18.47 -28.37
N LYS A 317 -3.28 17.70 -29.29
CA LYS A 317 -4.75 17.51 -29.42
C LYS A 317 -5.34 16.66 -28.29
N GLN A 318 -4.72 15.54 -27.93
CA GLN A 318 -5.16 14.69 -26.82
C GLN A 318 -4.91 15.35 -25.45
N LYS A 319 -3.89 16.21 -25.34
CA LYS A 319 -3.63 17.06 -24.17
C LYS A 319 -4.81 17.99 -23.85
N LYS A 320 -5.53 18.51 -24.85
CA LYS A 320 -6.75 19.33 -24.62
C LYS A 320 -7.91 18.48 -24.08
N VAL A 321 -8.09 17.27 -24.59
CA VAL A 321 -9.15 16.34 -24.13
C VAL A 321 -8.86 15.83 -22.72
N LEU A 322 -7.61 15.45 -22.44
CA LEU A 322 -7.20 15.02 -21.10
C LEU A 322 -7.19 16.18 -20.11
N ARG A 323 -6.76 17.39 -20.50
CA ARG A 323 -6.88 18.59 -19.63
C ARG A 323 -8.34 18.93 -19.35
N ARG A 324 -9.26 18.74 -20.28
CA ARG A 324 -10.71 18.87 -20.02
C ARG A 324 -11.21 17.80 -19.04
N ARG A 325 -10.77 16.54 -19.19
CA ARG A 325 -11.11 15.43 -18.27
C ARG A 325 -10.47 15.53 -16.88
N LEU A 326 -9.24 16.03 -16.78
CA LEU A 326 -8.50 16.25 -15.53
C LEU A 326 -9.00 17.50 -14.79
N ARG A 327 -9.41 18.56 -15.52
CA ARG A 327 -10.16 19.71 -14.93
C ARG A 327 -11.53 19.28 -14.42
N ALA A 328 -12.22 18.38 -15.12
CA ALA A 328 -13.46 17.77 -14.64
C ALA A 328 -13.26 16.83 -13.43
N ARG A 329 -12.02 16.43 -13.11
CA ARG A 329 -11.66 15.52 -12.00
C ARG A 329 -10.78 16.14 -10.92
N ASN A 330 -10.53 17.45 -10.95
CA ASN A 330 -9.65 18.16 -9.99
C ASN A 330 -8.25 17.54 -9.76
N MET A 331 -7.70 16.82 -10.75
CA MET A 331 -6.35 16.25 -10.65
C MET A 331 -5.34 17.17 -11.37
N ARG A 332 -4.43 17.78 -10.60
CA ARG A 332 -3.17 18.32 -11.13
C ARG A 332 -2.03 17.35 -10.78
N PRO A 333 -1.30 16.80 -11.76
CA PRO A 333 -0.05 16.09 -11.48
C PRO A 333 1.07 17.09 -11.15
N ARG A 334 1.67 16.95 -9.96
CA ARG A 334 2.99 17.51 -9.63
C ARG A 334 3.96 16.33 -9.56
N LEU A 335 4.68 16.07 -10.66
CA LEU A 335 5.85 15.20 -10.63
C LEU A 335 7.02 16.00 -10.08
N ASP A 336 7.55 15.56 -8.94
CA ASP A 336 8.67 16.21 -8.26
C ASP A 336 10.01 15.98 -8.96
N LYS A 337 10.95 16.91 -8.80
CA LYS A 337 12.29 16.84 -9.46
C LYS A 337 13.08 15.57 -9.10
N HIS A 338 12.84 14.99 -7.93
CA HIS A 338 13.51 13.76 -7.45
C HIS A 338 13.25 12.52 -8.33
N TYR A 339 12.10 12.44 -9.02
CA TYR A 339 11.79 11.31 -9.92
C TYR A 339 12.67 11.28 -11.18
N LYS A 340 13.22 12.43 -11.60
CA LYS A 340 14.05 12.51 -12.81
C LYS A 340 15.47 11.99 -12.60
N ALA A 341 15.98 12.02 -11.36
CA ALA A 341 17.33 11.57 -11.06
C ALA A 341 17.44 10.04 -10.95
N CYS A 342 16.43 9.37 -10.38
CA CYS A 342 16.42 7.91 -10.23
C CYS A 342 16.09 7.12 -11.50
N LEU A 343 15.50 7.77 -12.50
CA LEU A 343 15.15 7.17 -13.79
C LEU A 343 16.24 7.34 -14.86
N ASN A 344 17.44 7.82 -14.50
CA ASN A 344 18.63 7.64 -15.34
C ASN A 344 18.98 6.14 -15.35
N SER A 345 18.26 5.40 -16.19
CA SER A 345 18.41 3.99 -16.51
C SER A 345 19.84 3.61 -16.88
N THR A 346 20.66 4.58 -17.30
CA THR A 346 22.09 4.43 -17.53
C THR A 346 22.84 3.96 -16.29
N ALA A 347 22.55 4.46 -15.09
CA ALA A 347 23.29 4.05 -13.89
C ALA A 347 22.94 2.63 -13.43
N PHE A 348 21.69 2.19 -13.60
CA PHE A 348 21.28 0.83 -13.27
C PHE A 348 21.68 -0.18 -14.35
N ALA A 349 21.64 0.19 -15.64
CA ALA A 349 22.17 -0.61 -16.73
C ALA A 349 23.70 -0.76 -16.63
N LEU A 350 24.42 0.33 -16.34
CA LEU A 350 25.87 0.31 -16.13
C LEU A 350 26.26 -0.47 -14.87
N PHE A 351 25.51 -0.35 -13.76
CA PHE A 351 25.76 -1.16 -12.56
C PHE A 351 25.51 -2.66 -12.82
N CYS A 352 24.45 -3.00 -13.56
CA CYS A 352 24.19 -4.38 -13.94
C CYS A 352 25.24 -4.90 -14.94
N GLU A 353 25.71 -4.11 -15.89
CA GLU A 353 26.77 -4.50 -16.83
C GLU A 353 28.15 -4.60 -16.16
N GLU A 354 28.52 -3.69 -15.27
CA GLU A 354 29.81 -3.72 -14.56
C GLU A 354 29.91 -4.86 -13.54
N GLU A 355 28.83 -5.15 -12.80
CA GLU A 355 28.85 -6.15 -11.73
C GLU A 355 28.46 -7.56 -12.24
N PHE A 356 27.57 -7.68 -13.25
CA PHE A 356 27.19 -8.98 -13.82
C PHE A 356 27.89 -9.33 -15.13
N GLY A 357 28.48 -8.36 -15.84
CA GLY A 357 29.34 -8.64 -17.00
C GLY A 357 30.65 -9.33 -16.63
N ARG A 358 31.05 -9.31 -15.35
CA ARG A 358 32.20 -10.06 -14.81
C ARG A 358 31.86 -11.45 -14.29
N VAL A 359 30.59 -11.85 -14.29
CA VAL A 359 30.22 -13.26 -14.07
C VAL A 359 30.33 -13.96 -15.42
N GLN A 360 31.56 -14.10 -15.91
CA GLN A 360 31.83 -15.01 -17.01
C GLN A 360 31.46 -16.42 -16.56
N VAL A 361 30.50 -16.98 -17.28
CA VAL A 361 30.24 -18.41 -17.34
C VAL A 361 31.55 -19.09 -17.76
N HIS A 362 32.18 -19.78 -16.82
CA HIS A 362 33.00 -20.94 -17.09
C HIS A 362 32.41 -22.14 -16.38
#